data_AF-A0A531KFA0-F1
#
_entry.id   AF-A0A531KFA0-F1
#
_cell.length_a   1.000
_cell.length_b   1.000
_cell.length_c   1.000
_cell.angle_alpha   90.00
_cell.angle_beta   90.00
_cell.angle_gamma   90.00
#
_symmetry.space_group_name_H-M   'P 1'
#
loop_
_entity.id
_entity.type
_entity.pdbx_description
1 polymer ?
#
loop_
_entity_poly.entity_id
_entity_poly.type
_entity_poly.pdbx_seq_one_letter_code
_entity_poly.pdbx_strand_id
1 'polypeptide(L)' 'MASFGLKVIRGVFAAAEHLAPRLTGRAAFELFCRTPNAKILSDGERRAVDRAAGFMNE' A
#
# COMPACT_ATOMS: atom_id res chain seq x y z
N MET A 1 7.28 21.09 4.92
CA MET A 1 8.52 20.37 4.52
C MET A 1 8.22 18.89 4.47
N ALA A 2 8.64 18.17 3.44
CA ALA A 2 8.56 16.71 3.42
C ALA A 2 9.31 16.12 4.62
N SER A 3 8.69 15.17 5.31
CA SER A 3 9.34 14.39 6.38
C SER A 3 10.64 13.76 5.87
N PHE A 4 11.62 13.57 6.75
CA PHE A 4 12.89 12.93 6.43
C PHE A 4 12.68 11.58 5.74
N GLY A 5 11.76 10.76 6.24
CA GLY A 5 11.42 9.48 5.62
C GLY A 5 10.90 9.63 4.20
N LEU A 6 10.10 10.66 3.92
CA LEU A 6 9.57 10.91 2.57
C LEU A 6 10.68 11.32 1.58
N LYS A 7 11.70 12.06 2.04
CA LYS A 7 12.87 12.40 1.21
C LYS A 7 13.71 11.17 0.88
N VAL A 8 13.93 10.29 1.86
CA VAL A 8 14.68 9.05 1.67
C VAL A 8 13.97 8.12 0.69
N ILE A 9 12.67 7.88 0.89
CA ILE A 9 11.87 7.02 -0.02
C ILE A 9 11.94 7.56 -1.46
N ARG A 10 11.73 8.86 -1.65
CA ARG A 10 11.81 9.48 -2.98
C ARG A 10 13.18 9.33 -3.62
N GLY A 11 14.27 9.50 -2.87
CA GLY A 11 15.62 9.36 -3.39
C GLY A 11 15.94 7.94 -3.83
N VAL A 12 15.55 6.94 -3.03
CA VAL A 12 15.76 5.52 -3.34
C VAL A 12 14.99 5.10 -4.59
N PHE A 13 13.69 5.45 -4.69
CA PHE A 13 12.89 5.12 -5.85
C PHE A 13 13.40 5.82 -7.13
N ALA A 14 13.83 7.07 -7.05
CA ALA A 14 14.38 7.80 -8.19
C ALA A 14 15.69 7.17 -8.72
N ALA A 15 16.59 6.77 -7.82
CA ALA A 15 17.82 6.08 -8.21
C ALA A 15 17.53 4.68 -8.79
N ALA A 16 16.60 3.95 -8.19
CA ALA A 16 16.22 2.61 -8.61
C ALA A 16 15.48 2.60 -9.96
N GLU A 17 14.70 3.64 -10.28
CA GLU A 17 14.03 3.78 -11.58
C GLU A 17 15.05 3.87 -12.73
N HIS A 18 16.19 4.52 -12.51
CA HIS A 18 17.22 4.68 -13.52
C HIS A 18 17.99 3.38 -13.80
N LEU A 19 18.09 2.51 -12.80
CA LEU A 19 18.84 1.25 -12.89
C LEU A 19 17.96 0.08 -13.36
N ALA A 20 16.71 0.01 -12.90
CA ALA A 20 15.82 -1.12 -13.17
C ALA A 20 14.34 -0.70 -13.14
N PRO A 21 13.85 0.05 -14.13
CA PRO A 21 12.52 0.67 -14.10
C PRO A 21 11.38 -0.35 -13.92
N ARG A 22 11.49 -1.54 -14.54
CA ARG A 22 10.47 -2.60 -14.41
C ARG A 22 10.44 -3.25 -13.03
N LEU A 23 11.59 -3.39 -12.38
CA LEU A 23 11.69 -3.96 -11.02
C LEU A 23 11.25 -2.93 -9.98
N THR A 24 11.69 -1.69 -10.13
CA THR A 24 11.35 -0.58 -9.24
C THR A 24 9.86 -0.29 -9.23
N GLY A 25 9.22 -0.24 -10.41
CA GLY A 25 7.76 -0.09 -10.50
C GLY A 25 7.01 -1.22 -9.81
N ARG A 26 7.46 -2.47 -9.97
CA ARG A 26 6.84 -3.63 -9.33
C ARG A 26 7.03 -3.63 -7.80
N ALA A 27 8.21 -3.27 -7.31
CA ALA A 27 8.50 -3.12 -5.90
C ALA A 27 7.72 -1.95 -5.26
N ALA A 28 7.60 -0.81 -5.95
CA ALA A 28 6.77 0.33 -5.51
C ALA A 28 5.31 -0.10 -5.36
N PHE A 29 4.79 -0.81 -6.37
CA PHE A 29 3.41 -1.31 -6.36
C PHE A 29 3.18 -2.31 -5.24
N GLU A 30 4.10 -3.24 -5.00
CA GLU A 30 3.99 -4.21 -3.91
C GLU A 30 4.12 -3.56 -2.52
N LEU A 31 4.87 -2.46 -2.39
CA LEU A 31 5.08 -1.76 -1.12
C LEU A 31 3.91 -0.84 -0.77
N PHE A 32 3.40 -0.07 -1.74
CA PHE A 32 2.42 0.99 -1.50
C PHE A 32 1.02 0.66 -1.99
N CYS A 33 0.90 -0.13 -3.06
CA CYS A 33 -0.38 -0.49 -3.67
C CYS A 33 -0.81 -1.92 -3.34
N ARG A 34 -0.25 -2.53 -2.29
CA ARG A 34 -0.67 -3.87 -1.83
C ARG A 34 -2.13 -3.80 -1.40
N THR A 35 -3.03 -4.21 -2.29
CA THR A 35 -4.42 -4.45 -1.92
C THR A 35 -4.41 -5.46 -0.78
N PRO A 36 -4.93 -5.10 0.41
CA PRO A 36 -5.03 -6.02 1.53
C PRO A 36 -5.73 -7.29 1.06
N ASN A 37 -5.24 -8.45 1.47
CA ASN A 37 -5.85 -9.71 1.07
C ASN A 37 -7.26 -9.74 1.66
N ALA A 38 -8.29 -9.73 0.82
CA ALA A 38 -9.69 -9.73 1.26
C ALA A 38 -10.06 -10.95 2.14
N LYS A 39 -9.25 -12.02 2.11
CA LYS A 39 -9.41 -13.21 2.96
C LYS A 39 -8.67 -13.12 4.30
N ILE A 40 -7.78 -12.14 4.47
CA ILE A 40 -6.94 -11.95 5.65
C ILE A 40 -7.13 -10.52 6.15
N LEU A 41 -8.18 -10.34 6.94
CA LEU A 41 -8.51 -9.08 7.59
C LEU A 41 -7.81 -9.03 8.96
N SER A 42 -7.16 -7.91 9.27
CA SER A 42 -6.80 -7.59 10.66
C SER A 42 -8.04 -7.46 11.53
N ASP A 43 -7.89 -7.52 12.85
CA ASP A 43 -9.03 -7.41 13.77
C ASP A 43 -9.79 -6.08 13.62
N GLY A 44 -9.08 -5.00 13.28
CA GLY A 44 -9.68 -3.69 13.02
C GLY A 44 -10.52 -3.70 11.75
N GLU A 45 -9.98 -4.24 10.67
CA GLU A 45 -10.67 -4.34 9.38
C GLU A 45 -11.87 -5.28 9.46
N ARG A 46 -11.75 -6.42 10.18
CA ARG A 46 -12.86 -7.34 10.42
C ARG A 46 -14.03 -6.64 11.09
N ARG A 47 -13.77 -5.90 12.17
CA ARG A 47 -14.81 -5.11 12.86
C ARG A 47 -15.44 -4.05 11.97
N ALA A 48 -14.67 -3.42 11.09
CA ALA A 48 -15.19 -2.43 10.16
C ALA A 48 -16.12 -3.08 9.11
N VAL A 49 -15.72 -4.22 8.56
CA VAL A 49 -16.53 -5.00 7.62
C VAL A 49 -17.81 -5.52 8.28
N ASP A 50 -17.73 -6.08 9.49
CA ASP A 50 -18.90 -6.59 10.21
C ASP A 50 -19.93 -5.49 10.49
N ARG A 51 -19.48 -4.27 10.84
CA ARG A 51 -20.38 -3.12 11.00
C ARG A 51 -21.03 -2.66 9.70
N ALA A 52 -20.30 -2.74 8.59
CA ALA A 52 -20.79 -2.33 7.28
C ALA A 52 -21.68 -3.40 6.61
N ALA A 53 -21.67 -4.64 7.10
CA ALA A 53 -22.40 -5.76 6.49
C ALA A 53 -23.91 -5.51 6.38
N GLY A 54 -24.52 -4.80 7.33
CA GLY A 54 -25.94 -4.42 7.26
C GLY A 54 -26.25 -3.46 6.11
N PHE A 55 -25.38 -2.48 5.87
CA PHE A 55 -25.51 -1.53 4.76
C PHE A 55 -25.27 -2.19 3.39
N MET A 56 -24.33 -3.14 3.32
CA MET A 56 -23.98 -3.81 2.06
C MET A 56 -25.01 -4.84 1.57
N ASN A 57 -25.99 -5.21 2.42
CA ASN A 57 -27.04 -6.18 2.13
C ASN A 57 -28.38 -5.53 1.74
N GLU A 58 -28.43 -4.20 1.63
CA GLU A 58 -29.57 -3.41 1.13
C GLU A 58 -29.37 -3.04 -0.34
#